data_AF-A0A7S0HXY7-F1
#
_entry.id   AF-A0A7S0HXY7-F1
#
_cell.length_a   1.000
_cell.length_b   1.000
_cell.length_c   1.000
_cell.angle_alpha   90.00
_cell.angle_beta   90.00
_cell.angle_gamma   90.00
#
_symmetry.space_group_name_H-M   'P 1'
#
loop_
_entity.id
_entity.type
_entity.pdbx_description
1 polymer ?
#
loop_
_entity_poly.entity_id
_entity_poly.type
_entity_poly.pdbx_seq_one_letter_code
_entity_poly.pdbx_strand_id
1 'polypeptide(L)'
;ADPRMRASASLAVALCLVSLPRARCLLGTAAPQTEASPESVERVLQPAITFTLAAEPAAAEQTGGEDDWRRLARTVAQLQQLECTEDVLGAQVQMVDAAEQGDRLAMAALGSMFLLGQDCARKRNLTWGYHWLSRAVELEQPDALALMGFLHTTDVLRDLYNFTAVTHDRTEGIRLLQRGAAGGSPLPNPA
;
A
#
# COMPACT_ATOMS: atom_id res chain seq x y z
N ALA A 1 35.90 -25.33 -44.84
CA ALA A 1 37.15 -24.81 -45.43
C ALA A 1 36.83 -23.43 -45.99
N ASP A 2 37.46 -22.41 -45.41
CA ASP A 2 37.50 -21.02 -45.88
C ASP A 2 38.57 -20.89 -46.98
N PRO A 3 38.47 -19.89 -47.89
CA PRO A 3 39.61 -18.96 -47.96
C PRO A 3 39.27 -17.50 -48.33
N ARG A 4 39.77 -16.59 -47.48
CA ARG A 4 40.78 -15.53 -47.74
C ARG A 4 40.53 -14.39 -48.76
N MET A 5 40.58 -13.19 -48.18
CA MET A 5 41.51 -12.05 -48.46
C MET A 5 41.19 -10.96 -49.53
N ARG A 6 41.14 -9.72 -49.00
CA ARG A 6 41.93 -8.49 -49.32
C ARG A 6 41.73 -7.75 -50.67
N ALA A 7 41.46 -6.44 -50.56
CA ALA A 7 42.22 -5.28 -51.08
C ALA A 7 41.35 -4.02 -50.90
N SER A 8 41.71 -2.97 -50.13
CA SER A 8 42.79 -1.96 -50.27
C SER A 8 42.58 -0.90 -51.36
N ALA A 9 42.63 0.37 -50.93
CA ALA A 9 43.00 1.63 -51.61
C ALA A 9 41.86 2.69 -51.58
N SER A 10 42.06 3.99 -51.42
CA SER A 10 43.13 4.88 -50.96
C SER A 10 42.62 6.31 -51.20
N LEU A 11 43.05 7.27 -50.35
CA LEU A 11 43.25 8.71 -50.60
C LEU A 11 42.09 9.54 -51.19
N ALA A 12 41.51 10.49 -50.43
CA ALA A 12 42.05 11.81 -50.10
C ALA A 12 41.54 12.92 -51.04
N VAL A 13 41.31 14.08 -50.43
CA VAL A 13 41.68 15.44 -50.87
C VAL A 13 40.52 16.41 -50.64
N ALA A 14 40.79 17.30 -49.68
CA ALA A 14 40.03 18.49 -49.38
C ALA A 14 40.08 19.50 -50.55
N LEU A 15 38.98 20.20 -50.78
CA LEU A 15 39.01 21.51 -51.43
C LEU A 15 38.02 22.45 -50.74
N CYS A 16 38.56 23.31 -49.88
CA CYS A 16 37.93 24.55 -49.48
C CYS A 16 37.96 25.52 -50.67
N LEU A 17 36.81 26.09 -51.05
CA LEU A 17 36.76 27.35 -51.78
C LEU A 17 35.68 28.25 -51.18
N VAL A 18 36.17 29.39 -50.70
CA VAL A 18 35.45 30.55 -50.17
C VAL A 18 34.84 31.35 -51.34
N SER A 19 33.60 31.85 -51.21
CA SER A 19 33.17 33.18 -51.71
C SER A 19 31.66 33.48 -51.50
N LEU A 20 31.36 34.29 -50.47
CA LEU A 20 30.63 35.58 -50.45
C LEU A 20 29.41 35.85 -51.38
N PRO A 21 28.53 36.82 -51.01
CA PRO A 21 27.11 36.62 -50.72
C PRO A 21 26.18 37.15 -51.82
N ARG A 22 24.88 36.78 -51.78
CA ARG A 22 23.83 37.57 -52.45
C ARG A 22 22.60 37.71 -51.56
N ALA A 23 22.20 38.97 -51.43
CA ALA A 23 21.12 39.46 -50.59
C ALA A 23 19.75 39.37 -51.27
N ARG A 24 18.73 39.44 -50.42
CA ARG A 24 17.32 39.83 -50.63
C ARG A 24 16.37 38.79 -51.23
N CYS A 25 15.37 38.42 -50.43
CA CYS A 25 13.99 38.90 -50.62
C CYS A 25 13.20 38.79 -49.31
N LEU A 26 12.59 39.89 -48.90
CA LEU A 26 11.51 39.94 -47.90
C LEU A 26 10.21 39.52 -48.57
N LEU A 27 9.39 38.74 -47.87
CA LEU A 27 7.93 38.53 -47.94
C LEU A 27 7.69 37.22 -47.15
N GLY A 28 7.22 37.20 -45.92
CA GLY A 28 6.00 37.85 -45.45
C GLY A 28 4.80 36.92 -45.70
N THR A 29 4.63 35.89 -44.87
CA THR A 29 3.30 35.42 -44.40
C THR A 29 3.49 34.68 -43.07
N ALA A 30 2.77 35.14 -42.06
CA ALA A 30 2.71 34.55 -40.74
C ALA A 30 1.73 33.37 -40.75
N ALA A 31 2.17 32.22 -40.24
CA ALA A 31 1.31 31.19 -39.69
C ALA A 31 1.84 30.87 -38.29
N PRO A 32 1.01 30.87 -37.22
CA PRO A 32 1.49 30.50 -35.91
C PRO A 32 1.71 28.99 -35.91
N GLN A 33 2.98 28.57 -35.94
CA GLN A 33 3.31 27.20 -35.59
C GLN A 33 3.13 27.06 -34.08
N THR A 34 1.96 26.55 -33.67
CA THR A 34 1.79 26.00 -32.32
C THR A 34 2.42 24.61 -32.31
N GLU A 35 3.75 24.55 -32.44
CA GLU A 35 4.49 23.35 -32.10
C GLU A 35 4.68 23.37 -30.59
N ALA A 36 3.87 22.58 -29.88
CA ALA A 36 4.11 22.28 -28.49
C ALA A 36 5.49 21.62 -28.39
N SER A 37 6.44 22.32 -27.77
CA SER A 37 7.79 21.79 -27.58
C SER A 37 7.72 20.50 -26.73
N PRO A 38 8.65 19.55 -26.92
CA PRO A 38 8.69 18.33 -26.12
C PRO A 38 8.74 18.61 -24.61
N GLU A 39 9.37 19.72 -24.20
CA GLU A 39 9.37 20.19 -22.81
C GLU A 39 7.98 20.60 -22.28
N SER A 40 7.11 21.11 -23.16
CA SER A 40 5.75 21.51 -22.81
C SER A 40 4.85 20.28 -22.55
N VAL A 41 5.09 19.19 -23.27
CA VAL A 41 4.40 17.91 -23.08
C VAL A 41 4.87 17.23 -21.79
N GLU A 42 6.17 17.27 -21.51
CA GLU A 42 6.75 16.66 -20.31
C GLU A 42 6.25 17.29 -19.01
N ARG A 43 6.00 18.62 -19.02
CA ARG A 43 5.42 19.35 -17.88
C ARG A 43 3.95 18.98 -17.61
N VAL A 44 3.20 18.55 -18.62
CA VAL A 44 1.82 18.06 -18.46
C VAL A 44 1.79 16.62 -17.95
N LEU A 45 2.77 15.80 -18.37
CA LEU A 45 2.86 14.38 -18.00
C LEU A 45 3.54 14.13 -16.64
N GLN A 46 4.26 15.11 -16.10
CA GLN A 46 4.88 15.03 -14.77
C GLN A 46 4.26 16.09 -13.84
N PRO A 47 3.03 15.91 -13.33
CA PRO A 47 2.62 16.67 -12.17
C PRO A 47 3.54 16.23 -11.04
N ALA A 48 4.49 17.07 -10.65
CA ALA A 48 5.23 16.93 -9.42
C ALA A 48 4.25 17.13 -8.25
N ILE A 49 3.46 16.10 -7.95
CA ILE A 49 2.74 16.00 -6.68
C ILE A 49 3.80 15.65 -5.64
N THR A 50 4.51 16.67 -5.20
CA THR A 50 5.43 16.56 -4.08
C THR A 50 4.57 16.48 -2.82
N PHE A 51 4.27 15.27 -2.35
CA PHE A 51 3.71 15.10 -1.01
C PHE A 51 4.86 15.29 -0.02
N THR A 52 5.08 16.54 0.39
CA THR A 52 5.99 16.83 1.50
C THR A 52 5.30 16.38 2.78
N LEU A 53 5.60 15.16 3.22
CA LEU A 53 5.30 14.69 4.56
C LEU A 53 6.24 15.47 5.50
N ALA A 54 5.78 16.64 5.95
CA ALA A 54 6.42 17.34 7.05
C ALA A 54 6.27 16.44 8.28
N ALA A 55 7.32 15.70 8.60
CA ALA A 55 7.46 15.01 9.87
C ALA A 55 7.64 16.06 10.96
N GLU A 56 6.53 16.70 11.35
CA GLU A 56 6.41 17.34 12.64
C GLU A 56 6.49 16.22 13.69
N PRO A 57 7.37 16.29 14.71
CA PRO A 57 7.38 15.29 15.76
C PRO A 57 6.05 15.42 16.50
N ALA A 58 5.14 14.47 16.27
CA ALA A 58 3.87 14.38 16.98
C ALA A 58 4.16 14.12 18.46
N ALA A 59 4.34 15.20 19.22
CA ALA A 59 4.09 15.20 20.64
C ALA A 59 2.62 14.80 20.81
N ALA A 60 2.40 13.62 21.38
CA ALA A 60 1.08 13.06 21.59
C ALA A 60 0.27 13.93 22.56
N GLU A 61 -0.45 14.91 22.01
CA GLU A 61 -1.55 15.58 22.70
C GLU A 61 -2.68 14.56 22.87
N GLN A 62 -2.91 14.18 24.13
CA GLN A 62 -4.06 13.40 24.55
C GLN A 62 -5.24 14.34 24.77
N THR A 63 -6.00 14.60 23.72
CA THR A 63 -7.33 15.19 23.83
C THR A 63 -8.37 14.08 23.80
N GLY A 64 -8.75 13.63 24.99
CA GLY A 64 -9.91 12.78 25.17
C GLY A 64 -11.19 13.58 24.89
N GLY A 65 -12.12 12.96 24.14
CA GLY A 65 -13.49 13.45 24.05
C GLY A 65 -14.16 13.46 22.68
N GLU A 66 -13.59 12.86 21.64
CA GLU A 66 -14.32 12.54 20.39
C GLU A 66 -13.56 11.50 19.53
N ASP A 67 -12.23 11.43 19.72
CA ASP A 67 -11.33 10.60 18.90
C ASP A 67 -10.47 9.60 19.70
N ASP A 68 -11.08 8.69 20.48
CA ASP A 68 -10.30 7.56 21.04
C ASP A 68 -10.41 6.33 20.14
N TRP A 69 -9.68 6.34 19.01
CA TRP A 69 -9.60 5.21 18.09
C TRP A 69 -9.26 3.90 18.82
N ARG A 70 -8.56 3.94 19.97
CA ARG A 70 -8.22 2.73 20.74
C ARG A 70 -9.43 2.05 21.34
N ARG A 71 -10.49 2.79 21.67
CA ARG A 71 -11.76 2.21 22.09
C ARG A 71 -12.37 1.40 20.95
N LEU A 72 -12.51 2.03 19.78
CA LEU A 72 -13.07 1.39 18.59
C LEU A 72 -12.22 0.19 18.13
N ALA A 73 -10.89 0.33 18.19
CA ALA A 73 -9.96 -0.75 17.85
C ALA A 73 -10.17 -1.97 18.75
N ARG A 74 -10.38 -1.79 20.05
CA ARG A 74 -10.68 -2.90 20.98
C ARG A 74 -12.02 -3.57 20.64
N THR A 75 -13.06 -2.78 20.44
CA THR A 75 -14.39 -3.28 20.04
C THR A 75 -14.29 -4.18 18.80
N VAL A 76 -13.60 -3.68 17.78
CA VAL A 76 -13.39 -4.37 16.51
C VAL A 76 -12.50 -5.60 16.64
N ALA A 77 -11.38 -5.50 17.35
CA ALA A 77 -10.47 -6.62 17.59
C ALA A 77 -11.15 -7.78 18.34
N GLN A 78 -12.12 -7.45 19.20
CA GLN A 78 -12.98 -8.41 19.90
C GLN A 78 -14.18 -8.89 19.07
N LEU A 79 -14.18 -8.58 17.76
CA LEU A 79 -15.17 -9.01 16.78
C LEU A 79 -16.59 -8.47 17.04
N GLN A 80 -16.71 -7.40 17.81
CA GLN A 80 -17.99 -6.73 18.02
C GLN A 80 -18.36 -5.94 16.76
N GLN A 81 -19.65 -5.88 16.45
CA GLN A 81 -20.15 -5.08 15.33
C GLN A 81 -20.05 -3.60 15.67
N LEU A 82 -19.59 -2.79 14.71
CA LEU A 82 -19.63 -1.34 14.79
C LEU A 82 -20.71 -0.77 13.87
N GLU A 83 -21.36 0.28 14.35
CA GLU A 83 -22.17 1.13 13.49
C GLU A 83 -21.26 2.06 12.69
N CYS A 84 -21.54 2.21 11.40
CA CYS A 84 -20.66 2.98 10.51
C CYS A 84 -21.01 4.45 10.54
N THR A 85 -20.44 5.15 11.51
CA THR A 85 -20.48 6.60 11.63
C THR A 85 -19.25 7.24 10.99
N GLU A 86 -19.29 8.56 10.79
CA GLU A 86 -18.14 9.34 10.32
C GLU A 86 -16.93 9.15 11.25
N ASP A 87 -17.16 9.10 12.57
CA ASP A 87 -16.14 8.89 13.59
C ASP A 87 -15.39 7.56 13.42
N VAL A 88 -16.10 6.49 13.02
CA VAL A 88 -15.46 5.18 12.76
C VAL A 88 -14.53 5.24 11.56
N LEU A 89 -14.87 6.02 10.52
CA LEU A 89 -13.99 6.24 9.37
C LEU A 89 -12.76 7.08 9.75
N GLY A 90 -12.94 8.13 10.56
CA GLY A 90 -11.85 8.91 11.12
C GLY A 90 -10.90 8.06 11.98
N ALA A 91 -11.46 7.22 12.84
CA ALA A 91 -10.70 6.28 13.66
C ALA A 91 -9.94 5.24 12.84
N GLN A 92 -10.49 4.79 11.70
CA GLN A 92 -9.78 3.87 10.80
C GLN A 92 -8.49 4.49 10.27
N VAL A 93 -8.50 5.78 9.92
CA VAL A 93 -7.29 6.49 9.47
C VAL A 93 -6.24 6.50 10.59
N GLN A 94 -6.65 6.85 11.81
CA GLN A 94 -5.75 6.84 12.97
C GLN A 94 -5.20 5.45 13.29
N MET A 95 -6.01 4.39 13.10
CA MET A 95 -5.55 3.00 13.23
C MET A 95 -4.48 2.65 12.18
N VAL A 96 -4.61 3.13 10.94
CA VAL A 96 -3.58 2.90 9.90
C VAL A 96 -2.26 3.54 10.33
N ASP A 97 -2.29 4.81 10.73
CA ASP A 97 -1.08 5.51 11.17
C ASP A 97 -0.43 4.82 12.39
N ALA A 98 -1.24 4.37 13.35
CA ALA A 98 -0.76 3.65 14.52
C ALA A 98 -0.20 2.26 14.17
N ALA A 99 -0.82 1.53 13.25
CA ALA A 99 -0.36 0.23 12.78
C ALA A 99 0.97 0.35 12.02
N GLU A 100 1.15 1.39 11.22
CA GLU A 100 2.43 1.69 10.55
C GLU A 100 3.56 1.98 11.55
N GLN A 101 3.22 2.61 12.68
CA GLN A 101 4.13 2.85 13.80
C GLN A 101 4.38 1.61 14.69
N GLY A 102 3.74 0.48 14.42
CA GLY A 102 3.94 -0.76 15.16
C GLY A 102 2.95 -1.02 16.29
N ASP A 103 1.85 -0.26 16.39
CA ASP A 103 0.81 -0.51 17.39
C ASP A 103 0.06 -1.81 17.06
N ARG A 104 0.34 -2.85 17.85
CA ARG A 104 -0.25 -4.18 17.67
C ARG A 104 -1.77 -4.20 17.78
N LEU A 105 -2.38 -3.35 18.63
CA LEU A 105 -3.84 -3.28 18.76
C LEU A 105 -4.46 -2.73 17.48
N ALA A 106 -3.87 -1.68 16.89
CA ALA A 106 -4.32 -1.13 15.62
C ALA A 106 -4.23 -2.18 14.49
N MET A 107 -3.12 -2.92 14.43
CA MET A 107 -2.96 -4.02 13.46
C MET A 107 -4.03 -5.11 13.61
N ALA A 108 -4.34 -5.52 14.85
CA ALA A 108 -5.39 -6.50 15.12
C ALA A 108 -6.79 -6.00 14.71
N ALA A 109 -7.08 -4.72 14.99
CA ALA A 109 -8.33 -4.08 14.61
C ALA A 109 -8.47 -3.99 13.08
N LEU A 110 -7.47 -3.46 12.37
CA LEU A 110 -7.50 -3.40 10.90
C LEU A 110 -7.61 -4.80 10.28
N GLY A 111 -6.86 -5.76 10.81
CA GLY A 111 -6.90 -7.15 10.37
C GLY A 111 -8.31 -7.75 10.44
N SER A 112 -8.96 -7.60 11.60
CA SER A 112 -10.33 -8.09 11.81
C SER A 112 -11.37 -7.34 10.97
N MET A 113 -11.29 -6.00 10.85
CA MET A 113 -12.19 -5.23 9.97
C MET A 113 -12.15 -5.73 8.53
N PHE A 114 -10.95 -5.87 7.97
CA PHE A 114 -10.77 -6.21 6.56
C PHE A 114 -11.00 -7.69 6.26
N LEU A 115 -10.79 -8.60 7.22
CA LEU A 115 -11.05 -10.04 7.04
C LEU A 115 -12.54 -10.36 7.18
N LEU A 116 -13.17 -9.85 8.23
CA LEU A 116 -14.56 -10.19 8.54
C LEU A 116 -15.56 -9.31 7.78
N GLY A 117 -15.09 -8.21 7.18
CA GLY A 117 -15.93 -7.30 6.41
C GLY A 117 -16.95 -6.61 7.30
N GLN A 118 -16.49 -6.01 8.39
CA GLN A 118 -17.30 -5.03 9.14
C GLN A 118 -17.86 -4.03 8.13
N ASP A 119 -19.15 -3.65 8.24
CA ASP A 119 -19.81 -2.77 7.28
C ASP A 119 -19.06 -1.44 7.07
N CYS A 120 -18.20 -1.08 8.04
CA CYS A 120 -17.45 0.16 8.06
C CYS A 120 -16.11 0.06 7.31
N ALA A 121 -15.69 -1.16 6.93
CA ALA A 121 -14.63 -1.34 5.96
C ALA A 121 -15.19 -1.05 4.57
N ARG A 122 -14.94 0.16 4.04
CA ARG A 122 -15.41 0.64 2.72
C ARG A 122 -15.34 -0.41 1.61
N LYS A 123 -14.34 -1.31 1.66
CA LYS A 123 -14.31 -2.58 0.93
C LYS A 123 -13.56 -3.63 1.75
N ARG A 124 -14.13 -4.83 1.84
CA ARG A 124 -13.41 -5.99 2.38
C ARG A 124 -12.17 -6.29 1.53
N ASN A 125 -11.04 -6.50 2.19
CA ASN A 125 -9.77 -6.83 1.53
C ASN A 125 -9.03 -7.90 2.34
N LEU A 126 -9.24 -9.16 1.97
CA LEU A 126 -8.71 -10.29 2.72
C LEU A 126 -7.18 -10.30 2.78
N THR A 127 -6.51 -9.88 1.71
CA THR A 127 -5.03 -9.81 1.66
C THR A 127 -4.49 -8.78 2.63
N TRP A 128 -5.07 -7.59 2.67
CA TRP A 128 -4.69 -6.55 3.63
C TRP A 128 -5.03 -6.94 5.06
N GLY A 129 -6.21 -7.51 5.28
CA GLY A 129 -6.62 -7.96 6.60
C GLY A 129 -5.71 -9.07 7.13
N TYR A 130 -5.36 -10.04 6.28
CA TYR A 130 -4.40 -11.08 6.62
C TYR A 130 -3.01 -10.52 6.92
N HIS A 131 -2.52 -9.57 6.12
CA HIS A 131 -1.24 -8.90 6.36
C HIS A 131 -1.17 -8.26 7.75
N TRP A 132 -2.14 -7.40 8.09
CA TRP A 132 -2.15 -6.72 9.39
C TRP A 132 -2.36 -7.70 10.55
N LEU A 133 -3.24 -8.68 10.39
CA LEU A 133 -3.47 -9.69 11.41
C LEU A 133 -2.20 -10.52 11.68
N SER A 134 -1.48 -10.90 10.62
CA SER A 134 -0.23 -11.68 10.74
C SER A 134 0.84 -10.91 11.49
N ARG A 135 1.00 -9.61 11.20
CA ARG A 135 1.90 -8.74 11.95
C ARG A 135 1.50 -8.58 13.42
N ALA A 136 0.20 -8.50 13.71
CA ALA A 136 -0.28 -8.47 15.09
C ALA A 136 0.01 -9.78 15.84
N VAL A 137 -0.06 -10.92 15.15
CA VAL A 137 0.31 -12.25 15.68
C VAL A 137 1.81 -12.32 15.99
N GLU A 138 2.66 -11.81 15.11
CA GLU A 138 4.12 -11.71 15.34
C GLU A 138 4.45 -10.88 16.59
N LEU A 139 3.62 -9.88 16.91
CA LEU A 139 3.75 -9.02 18.09
C LEU A 139 2.99 -9.53 19.31
N GLU A 140 2.56 -10.79 19.32
CA GLU A 140 1.82 -11.43 20.43
C GLU A 140 0.56 -10.68 20.85
N GLN A 141 -0.15 -10.05 19.90
CA GLN A 141 -1.42 -9.41 20.23
C GLN A 141 -2.46 -10.50 20.54
N PRO A 142 -3.10 -10.49 21.73
CA PRO A 142 -3.98 -11.59 22.18
C PRO A 142 -5.18 -11.89 21.28
N ASP A 143 -5.90 -10.87 20.85
CA ASP A 143 -7.08 -10.98 19.97
C ASP A 143 -6.69 -11.40 18.55
N ALA A 144 -5.54 -10.93 18.05
CA ALA A 144 -5.02 -11.37 16.76
C ALA A 144 -4.64 -12.85 16.77
N LEU A 145 -3.98 -13.31 17.85
CA LEU A 145 -3.68 -14.71 18.08
C LEU A 145 -4.94 -15.56 18.10
N ALA A 146 -5.96 -15.12 18.83
CA ALA A 146 -7.22 -15.86 18.91
C ALA A 146 -7.96 -15.90 17.56
N LEU A 147 -8.05 -14.78 16.84
CA LEU A 147 -8.68 -14.74 15.52
C LEU A 147 -7.91 -15.60 14.50
N MET A 148 -6.58 -15.47 14.43
CA MET A 148 -5.76 -16.28 13.53
C MET A 148 -5.87 -17.76 13.89
N GLY A 149 -5.91 -18.09 15.18
CA GLY A 149 -6.13 -19.46 15.65
C GLY A 149 -7.46 -20.03 15.18
N PHE A 150 -8.56 -19.27 15.32
CA PHE A 150 -9.86 -19.65 14.77
C PHE A 150 -9.80 -19.89 13.24
N LEU A 151 -9.13 -19.01 12.51
CA LEU A 151 -8.97 -19.14 11.05
C LEU A 151 -8.18 -20.40 10.66
N HIS A 152 -7.19 -20.81 11.45
CA HIS A 152 -6.46 -22.06 11.23
C HIS A 152 -7.28 -23.30 11.60
N THR A 153 -8.18 -23.21 12.58
CA THR A 153 -9.07 -24.34 12.95
C THR A 153 -10.24 -24.56 11.99
N THR A 154 -10.45 -23.65 11.02
CA THR A 154 -11.58 -23.70 10.08
C THR A 154 -11.08 -23.55 8.65
N ASP A 155 -11.93 -23.85 7.66
CA ASP A 155 -11.66 -23.60 6.24
C ASP A 155 -12.48 -22.41 5.72
N VAL A 156 -13.06 -21.58 6.61
CA VAL A 156 -14.09 -20.59 6.28
C VAL A 156 -13.68 -19.59 5.19
N LEU A 157 -12.43 -19.11 5.20
CA LEU A 157 -11.93 -18.17 4.19
C LEU A 157 -11.70 -18.83 2.83
N ARG A 158 -11.31 -20.10 2.83
CA ARG A 158 -11.18 -20.91 1.62
C ARG A 158 -12.54 -21.20 1.03
N ASP A 159 -13.48 -21.66 1.85
CA ASP A 159 -14.81 -22.09 1.41
C ASP A 159 -15.66 -20.93 0.91
N LEU A 160 -15.63 -19.77 1.59
CA LEU A 160 -16.45 -18.62 1.21
C LEU A 160 -15.82 -17.77 0.11
N TYR A 161 -14.48 -17.66 0.08
CA TYR A 161 -13.80 -16.66 -0.73
C TYR A 161 -12.65 -17.19 -1.59
N ASN A 162 -12.43 -18.51 -1.59
CA ASN A 162 -11.29 -19.14 -2.24
C ASN A 162 -9.94 -18.52 -1.82
N PHE A 163 -9.87 -18.03 -0.58
CA PHE A 163 -8.67 -17.41 -0.04
C PHE A 163 -7.77 -18.47 0.59
N THR A 164 -6.61 -18.69 0.00
CA THR A 164 -5.72 -19.82 0.34
C THR A 164 -4.51 -19.44 1.18
N ALA A 165 -4.34 -18.17 1.53
CA ALA A 165 -3.19 -17.70 2.31
C ALA A 165 -3.21 -18.20 3.77
N VAL A 166 -4.41 -18.47 4.32
CA VAL A 166 -4.57 -19.20 5.58
C VAL A 166 -4.77 -20.67 5.25
N THR A 167 -3.90 -21.52 5.78
CA THR A 167 -4.04 -22.98 5.66
C THR A 167 -4.74 -23.54 6.88
N HIS A 168 -5.73 -24.42 6.66
CA HIS A 168 -6.31 -25.19 7.75
C HIS A 168 -5.23 -26.06 8.44
N ASP A 169 -4.96 -25.74 9.70
CA ASP A 169 -4.09 -26.49 10.59
C ASP A 169 -4.69 -26.39 12.00
N ARG A 170 -5.42 -27.43 12.38
CA ARG A 170 -6.08 -27.47 13.68
C ARG A 170 -5.10 -27.39 14.86
N THR A 171 -3.90 -27.97 14.72
CA THR A 171 -2.92 -28.03 15.82
C THR A 171 -2.34 -26.64 16.07
N GLU A 172 -1.92 -25.97 15.00
CA GLU A 172 -1.45 -24.59 15.08
C GLU A 172 -2.56 -23.65 15.55
N GLY A 173 -3.78 -23.85 15.06
CA GLY A 173 -4.95 -23.06 15.48
C GLY A 173 -5.20 -23.12 16.99
N ILE A 174 -5.17 -24.33 17.59
CA ILE A 174 -5.32 -24.50 19.04
C ILE A 174 -4.17 -23.83 19.80
N ARG A 175 -2.92 -23.95 19.30
CA ARG A 175 -1.75 -23.31 19.93
C ARG A 175 -1.89 -21.79 19.98
N LEU A 176 -2.36 -21.18 18.88
CA LEU A 176 -2.60 -19.74 18.81
C LEU A 176 -3.74 -19.30 19.74
N LEU A 177 -4.83 -20.07 19.81
CA LEU A 177 -5.95 -19.79 20.72
C LEU A 177 -5.51 -19.82 22.19
N GLN A 178 -4.68 -20.79 22.59
CA GLN A 178 -4.14 -20.88 23.94
C GLN A 178 -3.22 -19.69 24.28
N ARG A 179 -2.37 -19.27 23.33
CA ARG A 179 -1.52 -18.08 23.50
C ARG A 179 -2.35 -16.80 23.61
N GLY A 180 -3.39 -16.66 22.78
CA GLY A 180 -4.32 -15.53 22.85
C GLY A 180 -5.04 -15.47 24.20
N ALA A 181 -5.54 -16.60 24.69
CA ALA A 181 -6.18 -16.68 26.00
C ALA A 181 -5.21 -16.35 27.16
N ALA A 182 -3.98 -16.86 27.11
CA ALA A 182 -2.94 -16.53 28.09
C ALA A 182 -2.56 -15.04 28.06
N GLY A 183 -2.64 -14.41 26.88
CA GLY A 183 -2.45 -12.97 26.69
C GLY A 183 -3.64 -12.10 27.12
N GLY A 184 -4.78 -12.70 27.52
CA GLY A 184 -5.96 -11.99 28.00
C GLY A 184 -7.02 -11.68 26.93
N SER A 185 -6.99 -12.34 25.78
CA SER A 185 -8.09 -12.22 24.81
C SER A 185 -9.39 -12.77 25.41
N PRO A 186 -10.53 -12.08 25.26
CA PRO A 186 -11.83 -12.58 25.69
C PRO A 186 -12.43 -13.60 24.71
N LEU A 187 -11.77 -13.84 23.56
CA LEU A 187 -12.25 -14.76 22.54
C LEU A 187 -12.17 -16.22 23.04
N PRO A 188 -13.14 -17.07 22.64
CA PRO A 188 -13.23 -18.42 23.16
C PRO A 188 -12.02 -19.27 22.75
N ASN A 189 -11.46 -20.00 23.72
CA ASN A 189 -10.40 -20.98 23.53
C ASN A 189 -10.98 -22.38 23.75
N PRO A 190 -10.78 -23.36 22.85
CA PRO A 190 -11.16 -24.74 23.10
C PRO A 190 -10.39 -25.26 24.32
N ALA A 191 -11.15 -25.65 25.36
CA ALA A 191 -10.63 -26.26 26.58
C ALA A 191 -9.96 -27.62 26.31
#